data_AF-A0AB38NHX2-F1
#
_entry.id   AF-A0AB38NHX2-F1
#
_cell.length_a   1.000
_cell.length_b   1.000
_cell.length_c   1.000
_cell.angle_alpha   90.00
_cell.angle_beta   90.00
_cell.angle_gamma   90.00
#
_symmetry.space_group_name_H-M   'P 1'
#
loop_
_entity.id
_entity.type
_entity.pdbx_description
1 polymer ?
#
loop_
_entity_poly.entity_id
_entity_poly.type
_entity_poly.pdbx_seq_one_letter_code
_entity_poly.pdbx_strand_id
1 'polypeptide(L)'
;TVEVNVSAAIITAIQVTPSPVNIAKGQTDQLIAIATFSDATSSDISSSVTWAPVDTATATVSSTGLLSAVETGGTTLTAIKDGIPSNTVEVNVCNLAGTCIDIYDRGSGKLLTNSPSAAYLDSIGGSATNGTHTENGNSGPVGGAFYLFDWNNANALCTTYNTHSLGGRTNWRLATRDELKTELYDAFGPMFIARGWPTTYYYWSVTPDGSLYYDVDLVNGYVFSNQPSLTGYVSCVSNP
;
A
#
# COMPACT_ATOMS: atom_id res chain seq x y z
N THR A 1 38.87 -38.03 -25.57
CA THR A 1 38.30 -36.79 -25.02
C THR A 1 36.79 -36.89 -25.16
N VAL A 2 36.03 -36.68 -24.08
CA VAL A 2 34.56 -36.61 -24.15
C VAL A 2 34.20 -35.15 -24.37
N GLU A 3 33.49 -34.89 -25.46
CA GLU A 3 32.97 -33.56 -25.78
C GLU A 3 31.69 -33.34 -24.99
N VAL A 4 31.68 -32.33 -24.11
CA VAL A 4 30.49 -31.91 -23.37
C VAL A 4 29.96 -30.67 -24.05
N ASN A 5 28.83 -30.81 -24.75
CA ASN A 5 28.11 -29.67 -25.33
C ASN A 5 27.26 -29.02 -24.23
N VAL A 6 27.66 -27.84 -23.78
CA VAL A 6 26.84 -26.99 -22.89
C VAL A 6 25.95 -26.12 -23.77
N SER A 7 24.66 -26.43 -23.85
CA SER A 7 23.67 -25.55 -24.47
C SER A 7 23.25 -24.46 -23.49
N ALA A 8 23.05 -23.22 -23.97
CA ALA A 8 22.48 -22.16 -23.15
C ALA A 8 21.04 -22.52 -22.72
N ALA A 9 20.71 -22.30 -21.44
CA ALA A 9 19.37 -22.51 -20.94
C ALA A 9 18.43 -21.45 -21.52
N ILE A 10 17.24 -21.88 -21.96
CA ILE A 10 16.23 -20.99 -22.54
C ILE A 10 15.14 -20.70 -21.51
N ILE A 11 14.52 -19.53 -21.60
CA ILE A 11 13.36 -19.19 -20.77
C ILE A 11 12.22 -20.14 -21.14
N THR A 12 11.52 -20.66 -20.12
CA THR A 12 10.33 -21.51 -20.28
C THR A 12 9.08 -20.85 -19.70
N ALA A 13 9.22 -19.98 -18.70
CA ALA A 13 8.12 -19.21 -18.12
C ALA A 13 8.64 -17.89 -17.53
N ILE A 14 7.75 -16.89 -17.42
CA ILE A 14 7.99 -15.63 -16.69
C ILE A 14 6.83 -15.42 -15.74
N GLN A 15 7.13 -15.11 -14.48
CA GLN A 15 6.15 -14.75 -13.46
C GLN A 15 6.42 -13.32 -12.99
N VAL A 16 5.41 -12.46 -13.04
CA VAL A 16 5.44 -11.11 -12.48
C VAL A 16 4.69 -11.08 -11.16
N THR A 17 5.29 -10.45 -10.16
CA THR A 17 4.71 -10.16 -8.85
C THR A 17 5.01 -8.72 -8.42
N PRO A 18 4.11 -8.04 -7.69
CA PRO A 18 2.76 -8.47 -7.31
C PRO A 18 1.78 -8.55 -8.50
N SER A 19 0.72 -9.36 -8.34
CA SER A 19 -0.40 -9.49 -9.30
C SER A 19 -1.65 -10.02 -8.56
N PRO A 20 -2.78 -9.28 -8.51
CA PRO A 20 -2.98 -7.93 -9.06
C PRO A 20 -2.23 -6.85 -8.29
N VAL A 21 -2.12 -5.65 -8.88
CA VAL A 21 -1.64 -4.44 -8.22
C VAL A 21 -2.82 -3.52 -7.95
N ASN A 22 -3.02 -3.15 -6.68
CA ASN A 22 -3.97 -2.12 -6.30
C ASN A 22 -3.16 -0.97 -5.68
N ILE A 23 -3.19 0.19 -6.34
CA ILE A 23 -2.29 1.29 -6.02
C ILE A 23 -3.02 2.63 -6.04
N ALA A 24 -2.75 3.48 -5.06
CA ALA A 24 -3.34 4.82 -5.02
C ALA A 24 -2.72 5.71 -6.11
N LYS A 25 -3.54 6.59 -6.70
CA LYS A 25 -3.09 7.61 -7.66
C LYS A 25 -1.85 8.36 -7.13
N GLY A 26 -0.85 8.54 -7.99
CA GLY A 26 0.40 9.22 -7.68
C GLY A 26 1.43 8.37 -6.93
N GLN A 27 1.10 7.13 -6.57
CA GLN A 27 2.02 6.20 -5.92
C GLN A 27 2.76 5.32 -6.91
N THR A 28 3.83 4.69 -6.42
CA THR A 28 4.64 3.75 -7.19
C THR A 28 4.72 2.39 -6.50
N ASP A 29 4.82 1.32 -7.29
CA ASP A 29 5.06 -0.05 -6.79
C ASP A 29 6.08 -0.76 -7.68
N GLN A 30 6.90 -1.63 -7.09
CA GLN A 30 7.98 -2.31 -7.80
C GLN A 30 7.51 -3.69 -8.25
N LEU A 31 7.45 -3.90 -9.55
CA LEU A 31 7.19 -5.19 -10.14
C LEU A 31 8.49 -5.98 -10.32
N ILE A 32 8.44 -7.26 -10.03
CA ILE A 32 9.54 -8.20 -10.20
C ILE A 32 9.13 -9.25 -11.22
N ALA A 33 9.91 -9.41 -12.29
CA ALA A 33 9.75 -10.46 -13.29
C ALA A 33 10.80 -11.55 -13.06
N ILE A 34 10.36 -12.73 -12.63
CA ILE A 34 11.22 -13.92 -12.46
C ILE A 34 11.04 -14.84 -13.66
N ALA A 35 12.13 -15.15 -14.36
CA ALA A 35 12.16 -16.20 -15.37
C ALA A 35 12.51 -17.55 -14.77
N THR A 36 11.88 -18.60 -15.30
CA THR A 36 12.27 -20.00 -15.11
C THR A 36 12.93 -20.50 -16.38
N PHE A 37 14.09 -21.14 -16.27
CA PHE A 37 14.87 -21.65 -17.40
C PHE A 37 14.70 -23.16 -17.59
N SER A 38 15.07 -23.66 -18.77
CA SER A 38 14.96 -25.08 -19.14
C SER A 38 15.84 -26.02 -18.30
N ASP A 39 16.85 -25.47 -17.61
CA ASP A 39 17.70 -26.19 -16.66
C ASP A 39 17.17 -26.12 -15.20
N ALA A 40 15.93 -25.64 -15.03
CA ALA A 40 15.24 -25.42 -13.76
C ALA A 40 15.83 -24.32 -12.86
N THR A 41 16.79 -23.53 -13.36
CA THR A 41 17.22 -22.31 -12.65
C THR A 41 16.18 -21.18 -12.79
N SER A 42 16.28 -20.17 -11.93
CA SER A 42 15.49 -18.94 -12.03
C SER A 42 16.33 -17.69 -11.85
N SER A 43 15.90 -16.58 -12.45
CA SER A 43 16.56 -15.28 -12.33
C SER A 43 15.54 -14.15 -12.36
N ASP A 44 15.84 -13.08 -11.62
CA ASP A 44 15.21 -11.78 -11.85
C ASP A 44 15.67 -11.24 -13.20
N ILE A 45 14.70 -10.92 -14.04
CA ILE A 45 14.89 -10.37 -15.39
C ILE A 45 14.17 -9.03 -15.58
N SER A 46 13.74 -8.38 -14.49
CA SER A 46 12.92 -7.15 -14.48
C SER A 46 13.49 -6.02 -15.33
N SER A 47 14.82 -5.90 -15.39
CA SER A 47 15.54 -4.89 -16.19
C SER A 47 15.81 -5.31 -17.64
N SER A 48 15.32 -6.47 -18.07
CA SER A 48 15.63 -7.07 -19.37
C SER A 48 14.41 -7.53 -20.16
N VAL A 49 13.22 -7.45 -19.57
CA VAL A 49 11.91 -7.66 -20.22
C VAL A 49 11.42 -6.38 -20.89
N THR A 50 10.51 -6.53 -21.84
CA THR A 50 9.68 -5.44 -22.33
C THR A 50 8.37 -5.44 -21.53
N TRP A 51 8.08 -4.34 -20.86
CA TRP A 51 6.85 -4.12 -20.11
C TRP A 51 5.77 -3.52 -21.03
N ALA A 52 4.80 -4.33 -21.47
CA ALA A 52 3.73 -3.90 -22.38
C ALA A 52 2.58 -4.95 -22.48
N PRO A 53 1.36 -4.53 -22.88
CA PRO A 53 0.90 -3.15 -22.98
C PRO A 53 0.73 -2.53 -21.58
N VAL A 54 0.62 -1.21 -21.50
CA VAL A 54 0.07 -0.51 -20.33
C VAL A 54 -0.62 0.74 -20.85
N ASP A 55 -1.84 1.01 -20.39
CA ASP A 55 -2.49 2.29 -20.71
C ASP A 55 -1.79 3.40 -19.93
N THR A 56 -0.94 4.16 -20.63
CA THR A 56 -0.13 5.24 -20.05
C THR A 56 -0.96 6.40 -19.47
N ALA A 57 -2.24 6.51 -19.83
CA ALA A 57 -3.14 7.46 -19.17
C ALA A 57 -3.46 7.01 -17.73
N THR A 58 -3.54 5.69 -17.50
CA THR A 58 -3.85 5.08 -16.20
C THR A 58 -2.58 4.84 -15.38
N ALA A 59 -1.57 4.18 -15.95
CA ALA A 59 -0.31 3.87 -15.26
C ALA A 59 0.88 3.81 -16.23
N THR A 60 2.08 4.09 -15.74
CA THR A 60 3.33 3.91 -16.50
C THR A 60 4.23 2.92 -15.79
N VAL A 61 5.18 2.32 -16.52
CA VAL A 61 6.15 1.38 -15.97
C VAL A 61 7.52 1.67 -16.54
N SER A 62 8.53 1.76 -15.68
CA SER A 62 9.92 1.96 -16.11
C SER A 62 10.49 0.68 -16.75
N SER A 63 11.64 0.80 -17.43
CA SER A 63 12.37 -0.37 -17.94
C SER A 63 12.86 -1.33 -16.84
N THR A 64 12.84 -0.90 -15.57
CA THR A 64 13.23 -1.70 -14.41
C THR A 64 12.02 -2.23 -13.64
N GLY A 65 10.79 -2.09 -14.15
CA GLY A 65 9.57 -2.57 -13.50
C GLY A 65 8.99 -1.65 -12.43
N LEU A 66 9.45 -0.40 -12.33
CA LEU A 66 8.83 0.56 -11.40
C LEU A 66 7.52 1.08 -12.01
N LEU A 67 6.39 0.59 -11.49
CA LEU A 67 5.05 1.04 -11.85
C LEU A 67 4.78 2.39 -11.19
N SER A 68 4.18 3.34 -11.93
CA SER A 68 3.72 4.63 -11.43
C SER A 68 2.25 4.85 -11.79
N ALA A 69 1.41 5.07 -10.78
CA ALA A 69 -0.02 5.28 -10.92
C ALA A 69 -0.33 6.73 -11.35
N VAL A 70 -0.96 6.92 -12.51
CA VAL A 70 -1.17 8.25 -13.12
C VAL A 70 -2.58 8.75 -12.87
N GLU A 71 -3.60 8.05 -13.40
CA GLU A 71 -5.00 8.39 -13.22
C GLU A 71 -5.80 7.19 -12.74
N THR A 72 -6.89 7.47 -12.01
CA THR A 72 -7.79 6.41 -11.52
C THR A 72 -8.39 5.65 -12.68
N GLY A 73 -8.34 4.32 -12.63
CA GLY A 73 -8.77 3.45 -13.71
C GLY A 73 -8.16 2.05 -13.58
N GLY A 74 -8.53 1.17 -14.50
CA GLY A 74 -7.96 -0.16 -14.62
C GLY A 74 -7.12 -0.27 -15.89
N THR A 75 -5.95 -0.88 -15.79
CA THR A 75 -5.16 -1.28 -16.94
C THR A 75 -4.56 -2.67 -16.71
N THR A 76 -3.95 -3.25 -17.74
CA THR A 76 -3.23 -4.51 -17.63
C THR A 76 -1.81 -4.33 -18.09
N LEU A 77 -0.94 -5.22 -17.61
CA LEU A 77 0.48 -5.21 -17.89
C LEU A 77 1.01 -6.64 -18.08
N THR A 78 1.96 -6.81 -19.00
CA THR A 78 2.69 -8.05 -19.19
C THR A 78 4.19 -7.76 -19.34
N ALA A 79 5.04 -8.65 -18.86
CA ALA A 79 6.47 -8.65 -19.13
C ALA A 79 6.78 -9.68 -20.23
N ILE A 80 7.51 -9.28 -21.26
CA ILE A 80 7.82 -10.14 -22.41
C ILE A 80 9.34 -10.23 -22.59
N LYS A 81 9.87 -11.45 -22.71
CA LYS A 81 11.27 -11.71 -23.07
C LYS A 81 11.35 -12.88 -24.04
N ASP A 82 12.12 -12.72 -25.12
CA ASP A 82 12.35 -13.76 -26.13
C ASP A 82 11.06 -14.36 -26.71
N GLY A 83 10.01 -13.53 -26.84
CA GLY A 83 8.69 -13.92 -27.33
C GLY A 83 7.80 -14.63 -26.30
N ILE A 84 8.30 -14.85 -25.08
CA ILE A 84 7.56 -15.50 -23.99
C ILE A 84 6.92 -14.41 -23.12
N PRO A 85 5.57 -14.37 -23.02
CA PRO A 85 4.88 -13.47 -22.11
C PRO A 85 4.85 -14.02 -20.68
N SER A 86 4.78 -13.13 -19.70
CA SER A 86 4.43 -13.46 -18.32
C SER A 86 2.93 -13.70 -18.15
N ASN A 87 2.50 -13.95 -16.90
CA ASN A 87 1.12 -13.70 -16.51
C ASN A 87 0.72 -12.24 -16.79
N THR A 88 -0.58 -12.03 -17.02
CA THR A 88 -1.17 -10.68 -17.06
C THR A 88 -1.31 -10.15 -15.64
N VAL A 89 -0.78 -8.97 -15.39
CA VAL A 89 -0.96 -8.20 -14.16
C VAL A 89 -2.12 -7.25 -14.35
N GLU A 90 -3.16 -7.37 -13.53
CA GLU A 90 -4.20 -6.35 -13.43
C GLU A 90 -3.69 -5.22 -12.55
N VAL A 91 -3.77 -3.99 -13.06
CA VAL A 91 -3.35 -2.77 -12.36
C VAL A 91 -4.59 -1.90 -12.14
N ASN A 92 -4.98 -1.72 -10.89
CA ASN A 92 -6.09 -0.87 -10.49
C ASN A 92 -5.54 0.37 -9.79
N VAL A 93 -5.62 1.51 -10.47
CA VAL A 93 -5.31 2.81 -9.88
C VAL A 93 -6.57 3.37 -9.23
N CYS A 94 -6.48 3.62 -7.93
CA CYS A 94 -7.64 3.99 -7.12
C CYS A 94 -7.47 5.36 -6.47
N ASN A 95 -8.57 5.91 -5.96
CA ASN A 95 -8.60 7.11 -5.14
C ASN A 95 -8.85 6.71 -3.67
N LEU A 96 -8.07 7.25 -2.73
CA LEU A 96 -8.26 7.04 -1.30
C LEU A 96 -9.57 7.62 -0.76
N ALA A 97 -10.22 8.54 -1.48
CA ALA A 97 -11.59 8.97 -1.18
C ALA A 97 -12.66 7.89 -1.46
N GLY A 98 -12.33 6.90 -2.29
CA GLY A 98 -13.22 5.82 -2.73
C GLY A 98 -12.95 4.50 -2.01
N THR A 99 -13.16 3.38 -2.69
CA THR A 99 -13.04 2.02 -2.11
C THR A 99 -11.60 1.53 -2.01
N CYS A 100 -10.66 2.41 -1.69
CA CYS A 100 -9.25 2.08 -1.65
C CYS A 100 -8.61 2.38 -0.32
N ILE A 101 -7.63 1.55 0.02
CA ILE A 101 -6.70 1.76 1.12
C ILE A 101 -5.29 1.68 0.55
N ASP A 102 -4.44 2.59 0.99
CA ASP A 102 -3.01 2.50 0.73
C ASP A 102 -2.39 1.51 1.72
N ILE A 103 -1.62 0.55 1.22
CA ILE A 103 -0.85 -0.41 2.00
C ILE A 103 0.62 -0.12 1.70
N TYR A 104 1.21 0.73 2.53
CA TYR A 104 2.54 1.24 2.27
C TYR A 104 3.63 0.37 2.89
N ASP A 105 4.51 -0.20 2.06
CA ASP A 105 5.75 -0.83 2.51
C ASP A 105 6.90 0.19 2.58
N ARG A 106 7.55 0.28 3.73
CA ARG A 106 8.73 1.12 3.94
C ARG A 106 10.04 0.51 3.42
N GLY A 107 9.97 -0.61 2.71
CA GLY A 107 11.13 -1.33 2.16
C GLY A 107 11.73 -2.37 3.12
N SER A 108 11.20 -2.50 4.33
CA SER A 108 11.59 -3.54 5.30
C SER A 108 10.57 -4.68 5.38
N GLY A 109 9.56 -4.69 4.51
CA GLY A 109 8.40 -5.58 4.64
C GLY A 109 7.45 -5.15 5.75
N LYS A 110 7.63 -4.00 6.39
CA LYS A 110 6.67 -3.45 7.36
C LYS A 110 5.63 -2.65 6.59
N LEU A 111 4.36 -3.00 6.75
CA LEU A 111 3.25 -2.37 6.07
C LEU A 111 2.51 -1.41 7.01
N LEU A 112 2.11 -0.25 6.50
CA LEU A 112 1.28 0.74 7.18
C LEU A 112 0.08 1.14 6.31
N THR A 113 -1.06 1.46 6.91
CA THR A 113 -2.25 1.93 6.18
C THR A 113 -2.57 3.39 6.46
N ASN A 114 -3.21 4.07 5.51
CA ASN A 114 -3.93 5.31 5.82
C ASN A 114 -5.19 5.02 6.65
N SER A 115 -5.82 6.07 7.17
CA SER A 115 -7.17 5.93 7.75
C SER A 115 -8.17 5.63 6.63
N PRO A 116 -9.08 4.65 6.80
CA PRO A 116 -9.97 4.22 5.72
C PRO A 116 -11.03 5.26 5.42
N SER A 117 -11.37 5.39 4.13
CA SER A 117 -12.62 6.03 3.74
C SER A 117 -13.80 5.18 4.21
N ALA A 118 -14.97 5.81 4.31
CA ALA A 118 -16.22 5.11 4.54
C ALA A 118 -16.49 4.08 3.43
N ALA A 119 -16.32 4.50 2.17
CA ALA A 119 -16.50 3.63 1.01
C ALA A 119 -15.60 2.38 1.05
N TYR A 120 -14.34 2.51 1.45
CA TYR A 120 -13.43 1.37 1.58
C TYR A 120 -13.85 0.46 2.73
N LEU A 121 -14.06 1.01 3.93
CA LEU A 121 -14.36 0.19 5.10
C LEU A 121 -15.70 -0.55 4.94
N ASP A 122 -16.71 0.12 4.38
CA ASP A 122 -18.02 -0.47 4.09
C ASP A 122 -17.90 -1.60 3.05
N SER A 123 -17.03 -1.44 2.04
CA SER A 123 -16.84 -2.45 0.99
C SER A 123 -16.29 -3.77 1.51
N ILE A 124 -15.56 -3.74 2.62
CA ILE A 124 -15.07 -4.94 3.31
C ILE A 124 -15.99 -5.36 4.47
N GLY A 125 -17.15 -4.73 4.64
CA GLY A 125 -18.11 -5.06 5.71
C GLY A 125 -17.71 -4.54 7.10
N GLY A 126 -16.72 -3.65 7.18
CA GLY A 126 -16.42 -2.89 8.38
C GLY A 126 -17.33 -1.68 8.52
N SER A 127 -17.34 -1.07 9.71
CA SER A 127 -17.94 0.25 9.95
C SER A 127 -17.34 0.86 11.22
N ALA A 128 -17.44 2.18 11.37
CA ALA A 128 -17.09 2.87 12.62
C ALA A 128 -18.31 3.62 13.17
N THR A 129 -18.44 3.66 14.50
CA THR A 129 -19.57 4.32 15.16
C THR A 129 -19.29 5.78 15.53
N ASN A 130 -18.05 6.26 15.40
CA ASN A 130 -17.66 7.60 15.82
C ASN A 130 -17.82 8.68 14.74
N GLY A 131 -18.57 8.39 13.67
CA GLY A 131 -18.88 9.32 12.60
C GLY A 131 -17.82 9.39 11.50
N THR A 132 -18.00 10.34 10.58
CA THR A 132 -17.12 10.55 9.44
C THR A 132 -16.73 12.01 9.31
N HIS A 133 -15.60 12.26 8.65
CA HIS A 133 -15.16 13.58 8.20
C HIS A 133 -14.96 13.58 6.69
N THR A 134 -15.56 14.54 5.99
CA THR A 134 -15.33 14.73 4.55
C THR A 134 -14.17 15.68 4.32
N GLU A 135 -13.09 15.14 3.74
CA GLU A 135 -11.88 15.88 3.41
C GLU A 135 -12.14 16.88 2.27
N ASN A 136 -11.51 18.06 2.35
CA ASN A 136 -11.75 19.18 1.44
C ASN A 136 -10.65 19.39 0.38
N GLY A 137 -9.58 18.58 0.41
CA GLY A 137 -8.42 18.72 -0.48
C GLY A 137 -7.22 19.42 0.12
N ASN A 138 -7.32 20.02 1.31
CA ASN A 138 -6.20 20.74 1.95
C ASN A 138 -5.24 19.80 2.67
N SER A 139 -5.78 18.82 3.39
CA SER A 139 -5.03 17.86 4.20
C SER A 139 -5.51 16.42 3.98
N GLY A 140 -6.23 16.17 2.89
CA GLY A 140 -6.74 14.84 2.56
C GLY A 140 -7.47 14.81 1.21
N PRO A 141 -7.84 13.62 0.73
CA PRO A 141 -8.49 13.46 -0.58
C PRO A 141 -9.83 14.20 -0.67
N VAL A 142 -9.94 15.14 -1.61
CA VAL A 142 -11.15 15.96 -1.77
C VAL A 142 -12.40 15.11 -1.96
N GLY A 143 -13.44 15.41 -1.19
CA GLY A 143 -14.76 14.76 -1.27
C GLY A 143 -14.82 13.37 -0.64
N GLY A 144 -13.71 12.82 -0.15
CA GLY A 144 -13.68 11.54 0.56
C GLY A 144 -14.20 11.67 1.99
N ALA A 145 -15.25 10.93 2.32
CA ALA A 145 -15.67 10.75 3.71
C ALA A 145 -14.79 9.67 4.36
N PHE A 146 -14.08 10.01 5.43
CA PHE A 146 -13.22 9.12 6.19
C PHE A 146 -13.83 8.84 7.55
N TYR A 147 -13.81 7.57 7.98
CA TYR A 147 -14.27 7.23 9.31
C TYR A 147 -13.35 7.81 10.36
N LEU A 148 -13.97 8.29 11.44
CA LEU A 148 -13.31 8.69 12.66
C LEU A 148 -13.42 7.55 13.68
N PHE A 149 -12.42 7.44 14.53
CA PHE A 149 -12.32 6.37 15.51
C PHE A 149 -11.94 6.93 16.87
N ASP A 150 -12.67 6.53 17.90
CA ASP A 150 -12.11 6.54 19.25
C ASP A 150 -11.02 5.47 19.38
N TRP A 151 -10.24 5.51 20.46
CA TRP A 151 -9.09 4.63 20.61
C TRP A 151 -9.46 3.13 20.62
N ASN A 152 -10.60 2.77 21.21
CA ASN A 152 -11.06 1.38 21.25
C ASN A 152 -11.46 0.89 19.86
N ASN A 153 -12.20 1.72 19.12
CA ASN A 153 -12.61 1.41 17.75
C ASN A 153 -11.42 1.44 16.77
N ALA A 154 -10.39 2.23 17.03
CA ALA A 154 -9.14 2.20 16.28
C ALA A 154 -8.46 0.83 16.36
N ASN A 155 -8.44 0.22 17.55
CA ASN A 155 -7.91 -1.13 17.70
C ASN A 155 -8.81 -2.20 17.05
N ALA A 156 -10.13 -2.01 17.09
CA ALA A 156 -11.09 -2.88 16.41
C ALA A 156 -10.91 -2.86 14.89
N LEU A 157 -10.61 -1.71 14.29
CA LEU A 157 -10.33 -1.59 12.85
C LEU A 157 -9.22 -2.54 12.39
N CYS A 158 -8.09 -2.57 13.12
CA CYS A 158 -6.98 -3.45 12.75
C CYS A 158 -7.35 -4.94 12.90
N THR A 159 -8.27 -5.27 13.80
CA THR A 159 -8.84 -6.62 13.90
C THR A 159 -9.71 -6.97 12.68
N THR A 160 -10.47 -6.02 12.15
CA THR A 160 -11.19 -6.18 10.88
C THR A 160 -10.20 -6.48 9.75
N TYR A 161 -9.10 -5.75 9.64
CA TYR A 161 -8.08 -6.01 8.62
C TYR A 161 -7.46 -7.41 8.72
N ASN A 162 -7.29 -7.93 9.94
CA ASN A 162 -6.85 -9.31 10.15
C ASN A 162 -7.84 -10.33 9.62
N THR A 163 -9.13 -10.13 9.87
CA THR A 163 -10.20 -11.02 9.37
C THR A 163 -10.23 -11.05 7.85
N HIS A 164 -9.94 -9.92 7.20
CA HIS A 164 -9.91 -9.82 5.73
C HIS A 164 -8.56 -10.14 5.10
N SER A 165 -7.55 -10.53 5.88
CA SER A 165 -6.20 -10.78 5.39
C SER A 165 -5.67 -9.63 4.53
N LEU A 166 -5.87 -8.38 4.96
CA LEU A 166 -5.53 -7.20 4.18
C LEU A 166 -4.05 -7.24 3.76
N GLY A 167 -3.76 -7.01 2.48
CA GLY A 167 -2.40 -7.11 1.93
C GLY A 167 -1.78 -8.50 2.08
N GLY A 168 -2.59 -9.56 2.20
CA GLY A 168 -2.15 -10.93 2.46
C GLY A 168 -1.72 -11.19 3.91
N ARG A 169 -2.04 -10.30 4.85
CA ARG A 169 -1.56 -10.37 6.25
C ARG A 169 -2.67 -10.37 7.28
N THR A 170 -2.43 -11.07 8.39
CA THR A 170 -3.41 -11.30 9.48
C THR A 170 -2.89 -10.88 10.86
N ASN A 171 -1.84 -10.06 10.90
CA ASN A 171 -1.15 -9.59 12.10
C ASN A 171 -1.12 -8.05 12.22
N TRP A 172 -2.10 -7.38 11.62
CA TRP A 172 -2.35 -5.95 11.76
C TRP A 172 -2.67 -5.58 13.21
N ARG A 173 -2.01 -4.52 13.67
CA ARG A 173 -2.23 -3.89 14.97
C ARG A 173 -2.23 -2.38 14.83
N LEU A 174 -2.75 -1.67 15.81
CA LEU A 174 -2.63 -0.22 15.85
C LEU A 174 -1.15 0.20 15.87
N ALA A 175 -0.81 1.27 15.16
CA ALA A 175 0.55 1.79 15.07
C ALA A 175 1.09 2.24 16.44
N THR A 176 2.39 2.09 16.66
CA THR A 176 3.08 2.73 17.80
C THR A 176 3.39 4.20 17.48
N ARG A 177 3.65 4.99 18.52
CA ARG A 177 3.97 6.42 18.39
C ARG A 177 5.20 6.58 17.52
N ASP A 178 6.22 5.75 17.73
CA ASP A 178 7.48 5.84 17.00
C ASP A 178 7.31 5.37 15.54
N GLU A 179 6.42 4.43 15.26
CA GLU A 179 6.06 4.06 13.89
C GLU A 179 5.40 5.22 13.13
N LEU A 180 4.50 5.97 13.77
CA LEU A 180 3.87 7.13 13.15
C LEU A 180 4.82 8.33 13.04
N LYS A 181 5.55 8.63 14.12
CA LYS A 181 6.40 9.82 14.21
C LYS A 181 7.73 9.64 13.51
N THR A 182 8.50 8.65 13.93
CA THR A 182 9.90 8.49 13.51
C THR A 182 9.99 7.73 12.20
N GLU A 183 9.24 6.64 12.08
CA GLU A 183 9.32 5.79 10.90
C GLU A 183 8.54 6.35 9.71
N LEU A 184 7.38 6.97 9.95
CA LEU A 184 6.52 7.48 8.89
C LEU A 184 6.75 8.98 8.64
N TYR A 185 6.39 9.85 9.58
CA TYR A 185 6.46 11.30 9.36
C TYR A 185 7.90 11.81 9.17
N ASP A 186 8.84 11.50 10.07
CA ASP A 186 10.21 12.03 9.96
C ASP A 186 10.97 11.53 8.74
N ALA A 187 10.62 10.34 8.23
CA ALA A 187 11.26 9.75 7.07
C ALA A 187 10.73 10.32 5.74
N PHE A 188 9.43 10.67 5.68
CA PHE A 188 8.76 10.95 4.41
C PHE A 188 8.03 12.30 4.37
N GLY A 189 7.98 13.02 5.49
CA GLY A 189 7.33 14.33 5.62
C GLY A 189 5.80 14.23 5.78
N PRO A 190 5.05 15.28 5.38
CA PRO A 190 3.60 15.31 5.50
C PRO A 190 2.92 14.23 4.65
N MET A 191 2.10 13.36 5.26
CA MET A 191 1.56 12.17 4.59
C MET A 191 0.50 12.46 3.54
N PHE A 192 -0.17 13.60 3.61
CA PHE A 192 -1.02 14.04 2.50
C PHE A 192 -0.20 14.38 1.25
N ILE A 193 0.92 15.08 1.41
CA ILE A 193 1.80 15.45 0.28
C ILE A 193 2.55 14.23 -0.25
N ALA A 194 3.06 13.39 0.64
CA ALA A 194 3.84 12.22 0.25
C ALA A 194 2.96 11.11 -0.36
N ARG A 195 1.76 10.89 0.19
CA ARG A 195 0.96 9.69 -0.08
C ARG A 195 -0.53 9.94 -0.34
N GLY A 196 -1.01 11.17 -0.25
CA GLY A 196 -2.43 11.49 -0.37
C GLY A 196 -3.27 11.03 0.83
N TRP A 197 -2.65 10.70 1.97
CA TRP A 197 -3.39 10.24 3.15
C TRP A 197 -4.24 11.37 3.75
N PRO A 198 -5.41 11.07 4.34
CA PRO A 198 -6.15 12.05 5.12
C PRO A 198 -5.36 12.37 6.40
N THR A 199 -5.20 13.64 6.72
CA THR A 199 -4.36 14.14 7.80
C THR A 199 -5.00 15.31 8.55
N THR A 200 -6.29 15.60 8.29
CA THR A 200 -7.04 16.63 9.03
C THR A 200 -7.16 16.31 10.54
N TYR A 201 -7.11 15.03 10.91
CA TYR A 201 -7.11 14.56 12.30
C TYR A 201 -5.80 13.83 12.65
N TYR A 202 -5.47 13.81 13.94
CA TYR A 202 -4.34 13.07 14.49
C TYR A 202 -4.52 11.55 14.31
N TYR A 203 -3.40 10.84 14.14
CA TYR A 203 -3.37 9.39 14.03
C TYR A 203 -3.13 8.75 15.39
N TRP A 204 -4.07 7.93 15.84
CA TRP A 204 -3.99 7.21 17.10
C TRP A 204 -2.81 6.25 17.18
N SER A 205 -2.21 6.17 18.36
CA SER A 205 -1.22 5.16 18.69
C SER A 205 -1.68 4.21 19.80
N VAL A 206 -1.20 2.97 19.75
CA VAL A 206 -1.27 2.02 20.86
C VAL A 206 -0.34 2.37 22.04
N THR A 207 0.58 3.32 21.88
CA THR A 207 1.55 3.70 22.92
C THR A 207 0.85 4.49 24.05
N PRO A 208 0.84 3.98 25.30
CA PRO A 208 0.15 4.63 26.41
C PRO A 208 0.96 5.78 27.03
N ASP A 209 0.25 6.72 27.66
CA ASP A 209 0.77 7.80 28.49
C ASP A 209 -0.09 7.93 29.77
N GLY A 210 0.21 7.08 30.77
CA GLY A 210 -0.64 6.93 31.94
C GLY A 210 -2.02 6.36 31.55
N SER A 211 -3.08 7.14 31.77
CA SER A 211 -4.45 6.78 31.35
C SER A 211 -4.81 7.30 29.94
N LEU A 212 -3.90 8.03 29.31
CA LEU A 212 -4.04 8.59 27.97
C LEU A 212 -3.29 7.72 26.95
N TYR A 213 -3.44 8.07 25.68
CA TYR A 213 -2.68 7.47 24.59
C TYR A 213 -2.09 8.56 23.70
N TYR A 214 -0.93 8.27 23.13
CA TYR A 214 -0.32 9.18 22.17
C TYR A 214 -1.06 9.16 20.83
N ASP A 215 -1.06 10.29 20.15
CA ASP A 215 -1.40 10.42 18.74
C ASP A 215 -0.38 11.34 18.04
N VAL A 216 -0.36 11.27 16.71
CA VAL A 216 0.60 12.01 15.88
C VAL A 216 -0.11 12.75 14.77
N ASP A 217 0.19 14.04 14.65
CA ASP A 217 -0.21 14.88 13.52
C ASP A 217 0.67 14.55 12.31
N LEU A 218 0.11 13.94 11.27
CA LEU A 218 0.85 13.59 10.06
C LEU A 218 0.95 14.74 9.04
N VAL A 219 0.50 15.97 9.41
CA VAL A 219 0.77 17.21 8.66
C VAL A 219 2.11 17.81 9.07
N ASN A 220 2.42 17.85 10.37
CA ASN A 220 3.57 18.58 10.92
C ASN A 220 4.44 17.78 11.90
N GLY A 221 4.05 16.54 12.22
CA GLY A 221 4.79 15.64 13.10
C GLY A 221 4.60 15.89 14.58
N TYR A 222 3.68 16.76 15.00
CA TYR A 222 3.44 16.96 16.43
C TYR A 222 2.88 15.71 17.09
N VAL A 223 3.27 15.49 18.34
CA VAL A 223 2.83 14.36 19.15
C VAL A 223 2.04 14.92 20.31
N PHE A 224 0.82 14.41 20.51
CA PHE A 224 -0.02 14.78 21.65
C PHE A 224 -0.41 13.53 22.44
N SER A 225 -1.00 13.76 23.60
CA SER A 225 -1.48 12.72 24.51
C SER A 225 -2.92 13.04 24.87
N ASN A 226 -3.84 12.15 24.52
CA ASN A 226 -5.27 12.45 24.48
C ASN A 226 -6.10 11.37 25.16
N GLN A 227 -7.30 11.77 25.61
CA GLN A 227 -8.28 10.85 26.20
C GLN A 227 -8.76 9.85 25.14
N PRO A 228 -8.91 8.55 25.48
CA PRO A 228 -9.27 7.53 24.51
C PRO A 228 -10.67 7.69 23.89
N SER A 229 -11.51 8.58 24.45
CA SER A 229 -12.83 8.92 23.92
C SER A 229 -12.82 9.96 22.80
N LEU A 230 -11.71 10.67 22.59
CA LEU A 230 -11.59 11.58 21.44
C LEU A 230 -11.53 10.79 20.14
N THR A 231 -11.88 11.43 19.04
CA THR A 231 -11.90 10.79 17.73
C THR A 231 -10.72 11.24 16.88
N GLY A 232 -10.17 10.31 16.12
CA GLY A 232 -9.02 10.54 15.26
C GLY A 232 -8.96 9.57 14.10
N TYR A 233 -7.88 9.68 13.34
CA TYR A 233 -7.51 8.78 12.27
C TYR A 233 -6.67 7.61 12.77
N VAL A 234 -6.55 6.58 11.94
CA VAL A 234 -5.94 5.32 12.34
C VAL A 234 -4.99 4.85 11.26
N SER A 235 -3.82 4.39 11.68
CA SER A 235 -2.95 3.56 10.84
C SER A 235 -2.81 2.21 11.51
N CYS A 236 -3.06 1.15 10.76
CA CYS A 236 -2.72 -0.19 11.17
C CYS A 236 -1.34 -0.55 10.61
N VAL A 237 -0.56 -1.26 11.41
CA VAL A 237 0.79 -1.71 11.08
C VAL A 237 0.84 -3.22 11.09
N SER A 238 1.50 -3.80 10.09
CA SER A 238 1.82 -5.21 10.02
C SER A 238 3.33 -5.40 9.82
N ASN A 239 3.92 -6.28 10.63
CA ASN A 239 5.32 -6.67 10.49
C ASN A 239 5.43 -7.91 9.59
N PRO A 240 6.56 -8.07 8.86
CA PRO A 240 6.79 -9.25 8.01
C PRO A 240 6.80 -10.55 8.79
#